data_AF-A0A7Y5STS1-F1
#
_entry.id   AF-A0A7Y5STS1-F1
#
_cell.length_a   1.000
_cell.length_b   1.000
_cell.length_c   1.000
_cell.angle_alpha   90.00
_cell.angle_beta   90.00
_cell.angle_gamma   90.00
#
_symmetry.space_group_name_H-M   'P 1'
#
loop_
_entity.id
_entity.type
_entity.pdbx_description
1 polymer ?
#
loop_
_entity_poly.entity_id
_entity_poly.type
_entity_poly.pdbx_seq_one_letter_code
_entity_poly.pdbx_strand_id
1 'polypeptide(L)'
;MLAAVALAAKPLPAVADEFDRAASELLDKYAKELDQLAAWCDSQGLADQAGSTRAWLSPRNPDKLYVAVFPREVGRSEPVAGTPPGLVEWDKRFHQLRREQANSLEALARRAVRNGRASLAFDLVLAALRENPDHEAIRGLLGYQKHQNEWRTVWEISKLRSGQVHHETFGWIPKAHVRRYEQGQRYSNGRWITAEEDAQLHRDIRSGWDVETEHYTVRTNHSLEAGVQLGAKLERLYRVWKQLFVRYFAAEDQVTALFDGRARSNWARLPRHQVVYFRTRDDYNQALRAAFPNIEMSIGVYVDSTRRAYFFAGESYDDRTLYHEATHQLFHESRPVAPDVGLRANFWIVEGIALYMESLHEEHGFHVLGGFDDLRMLAARYRLLHDDFYVPLADLTAMGREALQSHPQIATVYSQAAGLTHFLICHDGGRYRDALVAYLGAVYSGRDKPGALAELVAASYADLDRQYREFIQSAGMPTLAEEK
;
A
#
# COMPACT_ATOMS: atom_id res chain seq x y z
N MET A 1 -9.97 -39.16 24.91
CA MET A 1 -9.29 -38.23 25.84
C MET A 1 -8.08 -37.64 25.12
N LEU A 2 -8.27 -36.58 24.35
CA LEU A 2 -7.20 -35.84 23.69
C LEU A 2 -7.53 -34.36 23.85
N ALA A 3 -6.68 -33.69 24.62
CA ALA A 3 -6.90 -32.38 25.18
C ALA A 3 -6.92 -31.30 24.09
N ALA A 4 -7.98 -30.51 24.07
CA ALA A 4 -8.06 -29.24 23.37
C ALA A 4 -7.07 -28.27 24.03
N VAL A 5 -6.03 -27.88 23.31
CA VAL A 5 -5.19 -26.74 23.69
C VAL A 5 -5.96 -25.48 23.33
N ALA A 6 -6.72 -24.98 24.29
CA ALA A 6 -7.25 -23.63 24.25
C ALA A 6 -6.06 -22.66 24.38
N LEU A 7 -5.64 -22.08 23.25
CA LEU A 7 -4.81 -20.87 23.24
C LEU A 7 -5.68 -19.73 23.77
N ALA A 8 -5.68 -19.56 25.09
CA ALA A 8 -6.24 -18.39 25.72
C ALA A 8 -5.36 -17.17 25.40
N ALA A 9 -5.75 -16.37 24.40
CA ALA A 9 -5.22 -15.04 24.22
C ALA A 9 -5.70 -14.16 25.40
N LYS A 10 -4.75 -13.63 26.17
CA LYS A 10 -4.92 -12.71 27.31
C LYS A 10 -4.34 -11.32 26.93
N PRO A 11 -4.71 -10.26 27.67
CA PRO A 11 -5.45 -9.10 27.15
C PRO A 11 -4.62 -8.19 26.21
N LEU A 12 -5.19 -7.87 25.04
CA LEU A 12 -4.63 -6.95 24.05
C LEU A 12 -4.82 -5.43 24.33
N PRO A 13 -5.86 -4.94 25.03
CA PRO A 13 -6.14 -3.49 25.05
C PRO A 13 -5.08 -2.65 25.78
N ALA A 14 -4.69 -3.05 26.98
CA ALA A 14 -3.81 -2.23 27.83
C ALA A 14 -2.36 -2.15 27.32
N VAL A 15 -1.89 -3.20 26.63
CA VAL A 15 -0.56 -3.23 26.00
C VAL A 15 -0.59 -2.45 24.69
N ALA A 16 -1.72 -2.46 23.96
CA ALA A 16 -1.87 -1.65 22.77
C ALA A 16 -1.72 -0.15 23.12
N ASP A 17 -2.46 0.31 24.12
CA ASP A 17 -2.41 1.68 24.61
C ASP A 17 -1.01 2.14 25.07
N GLU A 18 -0.16 1.22 25.57
CA GLU A 18 1.21 1.54 25.98
C GLU A 18 2.09 1.96 24.79
N PHE A 19 2.04 1.23 23.68
CA PHE A 19 2.88 1.50 22.51
C PHE A 19 2.45 2.76 21.76
N ASP A 20 1.14 2.98 21.66
CA ASP A 20 0.60 4.19 21.04
C ASP A 20 0.97 5.42 21.87
N ARG A 21 0.84 5.34 23.22
CA ARG A 21 1.33 6.39 24.12
C ARG A 21 2.84 6.62 23.98
N ALA A 22 3.64 5.55 23.94
CA ALA A 22 5.09 5.68 23.78
C ALA A 22 5.47 6.34 22.43
N ALA A 23 4.73 6.05 21.35
CA ALA A 23 4.93 6.71 20.07
C ALA A 23 4.58 8.20 20.14
N SER A 24 3.47 8.56 20.80
CA SER A 24 3.09 9.97 21.05
C SER A 24 4.14 10.70 21.90
N GLU A 25 4.64 10.07 22.97
CA GLU A 25 5.68 10.66 23.82
C GLU A 25 6.99 10.92 23.05
N LEU A 26 7.39 10.02 22.15
CA LEU A 26 8.53 10.24 21.25
C LEU A 26 8.29 11.41 20.30
N LEU A 27 7.09 11.52 19.73
CA LEU A 27 6.74 12.63 18.84
C LEU A 27 6.74 13.98 19.58
N ASP A 28 6.14 14.03 20.76
CA ASP A 28 6.08 15.25 21.59
C ASP A 28 7.47 15.70 22.03
N LYS A 29 8.33 14.75 22.41
CA LYS A 29 9.73 15.04 22.74
C LYS A 29 10.44 15.63 21.52
N TYR A 30 10.31 14.99 20.36
CA TYR A 30 10.97 15.42 19.13
C TYR A 30 10.49 16.80 18.67
N ALA A 31 9.18 17.07 18.77
CA ALA A 31 8.61 18.39 18.48
C ALA A 31 9.23 19.48 19.36
N LYS A 32 9.37 19.24 20.66
CA LYS A 32 10.02 20.18 21.59
C LYS A 32 11.49 20.43 21.24
N GLU A 33 12.22 19.40 20.83
CA GLU A 33 13.63 19.52 20.42
C GLU A 33 13.78 20.33 19.12
N LEU A 34 12.87 20.13 18.15
CA LEU A 34 12.81 20.93 16.93
C LEU A 34 12.43 22.39 17.22
N ASP A 35 11.49 22.64 18.12
CA ASP A 35 11.12 24.00 18.52
C ASP A 35 12.29 24.73 19.19
N GLN A 36 13.05 24.04 20.03
CA GLN A 36 14.27 24.58 20.63
C GLN A 36 15.33 24.91 19.58
N LEU A 37 15.51 24.05 18.56
CA LEU A 37 16.42 24.32 17.45
C LEU A 37 15.94 25.51 16.60
N ALA A 38 14.64 25.62 16.34
CA ALA A 38 14.07 26.75 15.60
C ALA A 38 14.24 28.07 16.36
N ALA A 39 14.03 28.08 17.68
CA ALA A 39 14.29 29.24 18.53
C ALA A 39 15.77 29.63 18.54
N TRP A 40 16.67 28.63 18.55
CA TRP A 40 18.10 28.90 18.38
C TRP A 40 18.39 29.51 17.00
N CYS A 41 17.81 29.02 15.90
CA CYS A 41 17.96 29.60 14.57
C CYS A 41 17.53 31.07 14.54
N ASP A 42 16.39 31.43 15.15
CA ASP A 42 15.96 32.83 15.25
C ASP A 42 16.99 33.70 15.97
N SER A 43 17.58 33.20 17.07
CA SER A 43 18.62 33.91 17.83
C SER A 43 19.91 34.15 17.01
N GLN A 44 20.13 33.34 15.98
CA GLN A 44 21.28 33.44 15.07
C GLN A 44 20.94 34.21 13.77
N GLY A 45 19.72 34.74 13.63
CA GLY A 45 19.26 35.41 12.41
C GLY A 45 19.01 34.48 11.22
N LEU A 46 18.78 33.19 11.47
CA LEU A 46 18.57 32.14 10.46
C LEU A 46 17.07 31.88 10.24
N ALA A 47 16.34 32.88 9.75
CA ALA A 47 14.87 32.85 9.66
C ALA A 47 14.34 31.68 8.80
N ASP A 48 14.97 31.40 7.65
CA ASP A 48 14.54 30.33 6.74
C ASP A 48 14.72 28.94 7.37
N GLN A 49 15.80 28.74 8.13
CA GLN A 49 16.09 27.49 8.84
C GLN A 49 15.13 27.33 10.02
N ALA A 50 14.80 28.40 10.73
CA ALA A 50 13.80 28.37 11.79
C ALA A 50 12.42 27.99 11.23
N GLY A 51 12.02 28.60 10.11
CA GLY A 51 10.79 28.25 9.39
C GLY A 51 10.75 26.79 8.92
N SER A 52 11.83 26.33 8.28
CA SER A 52 11.97 24.94 7.81
C SER A 52 11.92 23.93 8.97
N THR A 53 12.57 24.25 10.09
CA THR A 53 12.61 23.39 11.28
C THR A 53 11.22 23.26 11.91
N ARG A 54 10.47 24.38 12.04
CA ARG A 54 9.09 24.38 12.54
C ARG A 54 8.13 23.61 11.62
N ALA A 55 8.29 23.77 10.31
CA ALA A 55 7.44 23.11 9.32
C ALA A 55 7.71 21.59 9.20
N TRP A 56 8.79 21.07 9.78
CA TRP A 56 9.21 19.67 9.60
C TRP A 56 8.16 18.65 10.06
N LEU A 57 7.49 18.93 11.19
CA LEU A 57 6.41 18.11 11.75
C LEU A 57 5.02 18.62 11.38
N SER A 58 4.85 19.22 10.19
CA SER A 58 3.54 19.71 9.72
C SER A 58 2.42 18.70 10.03
N PRO A 59 1.30 19.15 10.63
CA PRO A 59 0.20 18.28 11.02
C PRO A 59 -0.25 17.43 9.84
N ARG A 60 -0.34 16.12 10.07
CA ARG A 60 -0.91 15.18 9.10
C ARG A 60 -2.35 14.90 9.46
N ASN A 61 -3.15 14.60 8.44
CA ASN A 61 -4.51 14.16 8.68
C ASN A 61 -4.46 12.76 9.35
N PRO A 62 -4.95 12.59 10.59
CA PRO A 62 -4.93 11.29 11.27
C PRO A 62 -5.78 10.22 10.57
N ASP A 63 -6.70 10.61 9.68
CA ASP A 63 -7.55 9.73 8.89
C ASP A 63 -6.90 9.29 7.57
N LYS A 64 -5.65 9.67 7.33
CA LYS A 64 -4.87 9.27 6.15
C LYS A 64 -3.68 8.42 6.57
N LEU A 65 -3.38 7.41 5.77
CA LEU A 65 -2.14 6.67 5.85
C LEU A 65 -1.10 7.27 4.94
N TYR A 66 0.09 7.52 5.47
CA TYR A 66 1.20 8.14 4.76
C TYR A 66 2.40 7.21 4.71
N VAL A 67 2.71 6.70 3.53
CA VAL A 67 3.93 5.94 3.26
C VAL A 67 4.91 6.85 2.54
N ALA A 68 5.99 7.23 3.21
CA ALA A 68 6.99 8.14 2.64
C ALA A 68 7.64 7.54 1.39
N VAL A 69 7.82 8.36 0.36
CA VAL A 69 8.65 8.00 -0.80
C VAL A 69 10.10 8.31 -0.44
N PHE A 70 10.92 7.27 -0.39
CA PHE A 70 12.31 7.41 0.05
C PHE A 70 13.25 7.71 -1.13
N PRO A 71 14.23 8.61 -0.95
CA PRO A 71 15.29 8.85 -1.92
C PRO A 71 16.00 7.56 -2.35
N ARG A 72 16.41 7.52 -3.62
CA ARG A 72 17.23 6.43 -4.14
C ARG A 72 18.70 6.67 -3.87
N GLU A 73 19.20 7.89 -4.04
CA GLU A 73 20.60 8.20 -3.75
C GLU A 73 20.91 7.99 -2.26
N VAL A 74 22.11 7.49 -2.00
CA VAL A 74 22.63 7.31 -0.65
C VAL A 74 23.43 8.56 -0.26
N GLY A 75 23.22 9.00 0.96
CA GLY A 75 23.88 10.16 1.53
C GLY A 75 23.03 11.42 1.42
N ARG A 76 23.37 12.38 2.26
CA ARG A 76 22.83 13.74 2.20
C ARG A 76 23.75 14.63 1.36
N SER A 77 23.19 15.68 0.80
CA SER A 77 24.00 16.79 0.27
C SER A 77 24.71 17.48 1.44
N GLU A 78 26.04 17.53 1.40
CA GLU A 78 26.82 18.26 2.40
C GLU A 78 26.77 19.78 2.14
N PRO A 79 26.85 20.62 3.19
CA PRO A 79 27.00 22.06 3.01
C PRO A 79 28.20 22.39 2.12
N VAL A 80 28.00 23.23 1.11
CA VAL A 80 29.04 23.62 0.15
C VAL A 80 30.13 24.45 0.85
N ALA A 81 31.36 24.39 0.35
CA ALA A 81 32.46 25.22 0.84
C ALA A 81 32.07 26.71 0.85
N GLY A 82 32.31 27.39 1.98
CA GLY A 82 31.92 28.79 2.18
C GLY A 82 30.55 28.98 2.84
N THR A 83 29.83 27.90 3.19
CA THR A 83 28.58 27.99 3.96
C THR A 83 28.83 28.70 5.31
N PRO A 84 28.02 29.72 5.69
CA PRO A 84 28.10 30.39 6.98
C PRO A 84 28.15 29.43 8.18
N PRO A 85 28.98 29.69 9.22
CA PRO A 85 29.12 28.78 10.36
C PRO A 85 27.79 28.43 11.05
N GLY A 86 26.88 29.40 11.21
CA GLY A 86 25.56 29.17 11.79
C GLY A 86 24.70 28.19 10.99
N LEU A 87 24.80 28.21 9.65
CA LEU A 87 24.09 27.26 8.78
C LEU A 87 24.69 25.85 8.87
N VAL A 88 26.02 25.74 8.97
CA VAL A 88 26.69 24.44 9.19
C VAL A 88 26.30 23.85 10.54
N GLU A 89 26.21 24.68 11.58
CA GLU A 89 25.80 24.24 12.91
C GLU A 89 24.31 23.84 12.96
N TRP A 90 23.42 24.62 12.34
CA TRP A 90 22.02 24.24 12.15
C TRP A 90 21.89 22.88 11.46
N ASP A 91 22.54 22.73 10.31
CA ASP A 91 22.49 21.51 9.50
C ASP A 91 22.93 20.28 10.31
N LYS A 92 24.02 20.41 11.07
CA LYS A 92 24.53 19.37 11.96
C LYS A 92 23.51 19.01 13.05
N ARG A 93 22.97 20.01 13.77
CA ARG A 93 22.01 19.81 14.87
C ARG A 93 20.70 19.20 14.36
N PHE A 94 20.16 19.73 13.27
CA PHE A 94 18.93 19.24 12.64
C PHE A 94 19.04 17.76 12.25
N HIS A 95 20.12 17.38 11.56
CA HIS A 95 20.34 15.98 11.17
C HIS A 95 20.73 15.07 12.34
N GLN A 96 21.27 15.62 13.43
CA GLN A 96 21.46 14.87 14.66
C GLN A 96 20.11 14.50 15.28
N LEU A 97 19.23 15.48 15.49
CA LEU A 97 17.87 15.25 16.04
C LEU A 97 17.10 14.23 15.19
N ARG A 98 17.13 14.37 13.86
CA ARG A 98 16.50 13.41 12.94
C ARG A 98 17.03 11.98 13.10
N ARG A 99 18.35 11.80 13.22
CA ARG A 99 18.95 10.47 13.44
C ARG A 99 18.59 9.88 14.80
N GLU A 100 18.58 10.69 15.85
CA GLU A 100 18.19 10.27 17.19
C GLU A 100 16.70 9.84 17.24
N GLN A 101 15.83 10.58 16.55
CA GLN A 101 14.43 10.20 16.39
C GLN A 101 14.27 8.89 15.61
N ALA A 102 14.97 8.75 14.48
CA ALA A 102 14.94 7.51 13.69
C ALA A 102 15.33 6.28 14.53
N ASN A 103 16.40 6.39 15.31
CA ASN A 103 16.87 5.30 16.18
C ASN A 103 15.85 4.97 17.29
N SER A 104 15.21 5.99 17.87
CA SER A 104 14.20 5.81 18.92
C SER A 104 12.94 5.11 18.40
N LEU A 105 12.49 5.51 17.21
CA LEU A 105 11.36 4.89 16.51
C LEU A 105 11.67 3.44 16.12
N GLU A 106 12.88 3.15 15.61
CA GLU A 106 13.31 1.80 15.27
C GLU A 106 13.31 0.88 16.50
N ALA A 107 13.82 1.36 17.63
CA ALA A 107 13.83 0.61 18.88
C ALA A 107 12.40 0.33 19.39
N LEU A 108 11.50 1.32 19.29
CA LEU A 108 10.09 1.13 19.64
C LEU A 108 9.42 0.12 18.70
N ALA A 109 9.71 0.18 17.39
CA ALA A 109 9.15 -0.73 16.40
C ALA A 109 9.53 -2.20 16.68
N ARG A 110 10.80 -2.46 17.06
CA ARG A 110 11.25 -3.78 17.50
C ARG A 110 10.51 -4.30 18.72
N ARG A 111 10.18 -3.43 19.68
CA ARG A 111 9.38 -3.82 20.85
C ARG A 111 7.92 -4.07 20.46
N ALA A 112 7.33 -3.21 19.63
CA ALA A 112 5.96 -3.33 19.17
C ALA A 112 5.72 -4.65 18.42
N VAL A 113 6.59 -5.01 17.47
CA VAL A 113 6.43 -6.26 16.70
C VAL A 113 6.51 -7.51 17.58
N ARG A 114 7.39 -7.52 18.60
CA ARG A 114 7.52 -8.63 19.57
C ARG A 114 6.31 -8.77 20.50
N ASN A 115 5.43 -7.77 20.52
CA ASN A 115 4.19 -7.77 21.29
C ASN A 115 2.95 -7.80 20.38
N GLY A 116 3.10 -8.30 19.14
CA GLY A 116 1.99 -8.51 18.21
C GLY A 116 1.45 -7.24 17.54
N ARG A 117 2.09 -6.08 17.73
CA ARG A 117 1.69 -4.79 17.11
C ARG A 117 2.45 -4.55 15.81
N ALA A 118 2.24 -5.43 14.82
CA ALA A 118 3.02 -5.41 13.59
C ALA A 118 2.68 -4.21 12.71
N SER A 119 1.40 -3.82 12.61
CA SER A 119 1.00 -2.62 11.86
C SER A 119 1.69 -1.36 12.41
N LEU A 120 1.65 -1.16 13.73
CA LEU A 120 2.34 -0.03 14.37
C LEU A 120 3.87 -0.11 14.16
N ALA A 121 4.46 -1.29 14.26
CA ALA A 121 5.89 -1.46 14.02
C ALA A 121 6.30 -1.03 12.60
N PHE A 122 5.46 -1.30 11.59
CA PHE A 122 5.70 -0.83 10.22
C PHE A 122 5.53 0.68 10.09
N ASP A 123 4.52 1.28 10.70
CA ASP A 123 4.35 2.73 10.73
C ASP A 123 5.58 3.43 11.37
N LEU A 124 6.09 2.87 12.47
CA LEU A 124 7.27 3.38 13.16
C LEU A 124 8.55 3.29 12.33
N VAL A 125 8.80 2.19 11.61
CA VAL A 125 10.02 2.10 10.75
C VAL A 125 9.92 2.97 9.50
N LEU A 126 8.72 3.17 8.94
CA LEU A 126 8.53 4.10 7.83
C LEU A 126 8.72 5.55 8.30
N ALA A 127 8.24 5.89 9.49
CA ALA A 127 8.51 7.18 10.12
C ALA A 127 10.02 7.35 10.41
N ALA A 128 10.69 6.33 10.94
CA ALA A 128 12.13 6.35 11.18
C ALA A 128 12.93 6.56 9.89
N LEU A 129 12.53 5.93 8.78
CA LEU A 129 13.21 6.07 7.49
C LEU A 129 12.98 7.44 6.85
N ARG A 130 11.88 8.13 7.16
CA ARG A 130 11.71 9.55 6.78
C ARG A 130 12.73 10.43 7.51
N GLU A 131 12.96 10.16 8.80
CA GLU A 131 13.91 10.94 9.59
C GLU A 131 15.36 10.62 9.20
N ASN A 132 15.69 9.35 8.95
CA ASN A 132 16.99 8.93 8.42
C ASN A 132 16.84 8.05 7.18
N PRO A 133 16.83 8.63 5.95
CA PRO A 133 16.70 7.89 4.71
C PRO A 133 17.77 6.83 4.44
N ASP A 134 18.92 6.93 5.09
CA ASP A 134 20.04 6.01 4.96
C ASP A 134 20.15 5.01 6.12
N HIS A 135 19.07 4.85 6.91
CA HIS A 135 19.06 3.89 8.01
C HIS A 135 19.17 2.45 7.49
N GLU A 136 20.40 1.92 7.45
CA GLU A 136 20.74 0.67 6.77
C GLU A 136 19.93 -0.54 7.26
N ALA A 137 19.72 -0.67 8.58
CA ALA A 137 18.93 -1.78 9.12
C ALA A 137 17.47 -1.75 8.62
N ILE A 138 16.85 -0.57 8.52
CA ILE A 138 15.47 -0.41 8.05
C ILE A 138 15.42 -0.57 6.52
N ARG A 139 16.40 -0.04 5.78
CA ARG A 139 16.52 -0.30 4.34
C ARG A 139 16.61 -1.79 4.05
N GLY A 140 17.44 -2.51 4.81
CA GLY A 140 17.56 -3.97 4.74
C GLY A 140 16.25 -4.69 5.06
N LEU A 141 15.54 -4.27 6.12
CA LEU A 141 14.22 -4.78 6.49
C LEU A 141 13.22 -4.65 5.33
N LEU A 142 13.23 -3.51 4.63
CA LEU A 142 12.35 -3.24 3.48
C LEU A 142 12.84 -3.90 2.17
N GLY A 143 13.98 -4.59 2.18
CA GLY A 143 14.52 -5.34 1.03
C GLY A 143 15.51 -4.58 0.15
N TYR A 144 16.02 -3.43 0.63
CA TYR A 144 17.01 -2.63 -0.07
C TYR A 144 18.44 -2.92 0.40
N GLN A 145 19.39 -2.77 -0.52
CA GLN A 145 20.83 -2.83 -0.27
C GLN A 145 21.53 -1.68 -1.00
N LYS A 146 22.63 -1.19 -0.44
CA LYS A 146 23.45 -0.17 -1.08
C LYS A 146 24.17 -0.74 -2.30
N HIS A 147 23.96 -0.14 -3.47
CA HIS A 147 24.65 -0.50 -4.71
C HIS A 147 24.92 0.76 -5.54
N GLN A 148 26.18 1.01 -5.91
CA GLN A 148 26.57 2.17 -6.75
C GLN A 148 26.04 3.53 -6.24
N ASN A 149 26.11 3.75 -4.92
CA ASN A 149 25.61 4.94 -4.23
C ASN A 149 24.08 5.13 -4.29
N GLU A 150 23.32 4.06 -4.52
CA GLU A 150 21.86 4.07 -4.44
C GLU A 150 21.34 2.91 -3.60
N TRP A 151 20.14 3.06 -3.06
CA TRP A 151 19.36 2.00 -2.44
C TRP A 151 18.62 1.21 -3.53
N ARG A 152 18.98 -0.06 -3.70
CA ARG A 152 18.43 -0.93 -4.76
C ARG A 152 17.90 -2.24 -4.16
N THR A 153 16.87 -2.82 -4.77
CA THR A 153 16.42 -4.17 -4.38
C THR A 153 17.38 -5.23 -4.93
N VAL A 154 17.35 -6.43 -4.37
CA VAL A 154 18.17 -7.55 -4.85
C VAL A 154 17.89 -7.86 -6.33
N TRP A 155 16.63 -7.71 -6.75
CA TRP A 155 16.24 -7.90 -8.15
C TRP A 155 16.85 -6.83 -9.06
N GLU A 156 16.78 -5.55 -8.70
CA GLU A 156 17.40 -4.47 -9.48
C GLU A 156 18.92 -4.69 -9.61
N ILE A 157 19.59 -5.07 -8.51
CA ILE A 157 21.02 -5.39 -8.51
C ILE A 157 21.31 -6.55 -9.48
N SER A 158 20.45 -7.58 -9.52
CA SER A 158 20.61 -8.71 -10.45
C SER A 158 20.51 -8.27 -11.92
N LYS A 159 19.57 -7.38 -12.25
CA LYS A 159 19.41 -6.83 -13.60
C LYS A 159 20.62 -5.98 -13.99
N LEU A 160 21.08 -5.09 -13.10
CA LEU A 160 22.28 -4.27 -13.31
C LEU A 160 23.54 -5.13 -13.55
N ARG A 161 23.74 -6.19 -12.75
CA ARG A 161 24.86 -7.13 -12.92
C ARG A 161 24.81 -7.89 -14.25
N SER A 162 23.62 -8.08 -14.82
CA SER A 162 23.44 -8.68 -16.15
C SER A 162 23.68 -7.69 -17.32
N GLY A 163 24.15 -6.48 -17.05
CA GLY A 163 24.42 -5.45 -18.07
C GLY A 163 23.18 -4.69 -18.55
N GLN A 164 22.06 -4.83 -17.84
CA GLN A 164 20.84 -4.09 -18.11
C GLN A 164 20.82 -2.75 -17.38
N VAL A 165 19.96 -1.85 -17.85
CA VAL A 165 19.61 -0.59 -17.19
C VAL A 165 18.09 -0.45 -17.19
N HIS A 166 17.55 0.18 -16.16
CA HIS A 166 16.14 0.55 -16.12
C HIS A 166 15.93 1.86 -16.88
N HIS A 167 15.17 1.80 -17.97
CA HIS A 167 14.73 2.97 -18.73
C HIS A 167 13.26 3.23 -18.43
N GLU A 168 12.88 4.46 -18.10
CA GLU A 168 11.50 4.81 -17.69
C GLU A 168 10.44 4.45 -18.74
N THR A 169 10.81 4.52 -20.02
CA THR A 169 9.91 4.22 -21.14
C THR A 169 9.94 2.75 -21.57
N PHE A 170 11.07 2.04 -21.42
CA PHE A 170 11.27 0.72 -22.05
C PHE A 170 11.53 -0.40 -21.03
N GLY A 171 11.52 -0.06 -19.74
CA GLY A 171 11.79 -1.00 -18.65
C GLY A 171 13.25 -1.43 -18.63
N TRP A 172 13.50 -2.70 -18.28
CA TRP A 172 14.85 -3.24 -18.25
C TRP A 172 15.31 -3.68 -19.63
N ILE A 173 16.32 -2.98 -20.15
CA ILE A 173 16.94 -3.27 -21.44
C ILE A 173 18.47 -3.30 -21.30
N PRO A 174 19.20 -4.03 -22.16
CA PRO A 174 20.67 -3.96 -22.17
C PRO A 174 21.14 -2.50 -22.33
N LYS A 175 22.16 -2.10 -21.56
CA LYS A 175 22.66 -0.70 -21.59
C LYS A 175 23.08 -0.26 -22.99
N ALA A 176 23.63 -1.17 -23.78
CA ALA A 176 24.04 -0.91 -25.17
C ALA A 176 22.85 -0.64 -26.13
N HIS A 177 21.62 -0.99 -25.73
CA HIS A 177 20.43 -0.90 -26.58
C HIS A 177 19.70 0.44 -26.44
N VAL A 178 19.92 1.18 -25.35
CA VAL A 178 19.18 2.41 -24.99
C VAL A 178 19.08 3.39 -26.16
N ARG A 179 20.22 3.82 -26.71
CA ARG A 179 20.26 4.81 -27.80
C ARG A 179 19.43 4.39 -29.02
N ARG A 180 19.40 3.09 -29.35
CA ARG A 180 18.62 2.57 -30.49
C ARG A 180 17.13 2.52 -30.18
N TYR A 181 16.77 2.19 -28.94
CA TYR A 181 15.38 2.24 -28.49
C TYR A 181 14.82 3.67 -28.54
N GLU A 182 15.59 4.66 -28.08
CA GLU A 182 15.28 6.09 -28.17
C GLU A 182 15.15 6.57 -29.63
N GLN A 183 15.86 5.94 -30.56
CA GLN A 183 15.79 6.21 -32.00
C GLN A 183 14.66 5.47 -32.72
N GLY A 184 13.73 4.84 -31.99
CA GLY A 184 12.58 4.15 -32.58
C GLY A 184 12.88 2.76 -33.13
N GLN A 185 14.02 2.14 -32.75
CA GLN A 185 14.32 0.76 -33.10
C GLN A 185 13.98 -0.19 -31.95
N ARG A 186 13.65 -1.44 -32.26
CA ARG A 186 13.41 -2.49 -31.27
C ARG A 186 14.27 -3.71 -31.59
N TYR A 187 14.72 -4.38 -30.54
CA TYR A 187 15.50 -5.61 -30.69
C TYR A 187 14.54 -6.80 -30.56
N SER A 188 14.31 -7.51 -31.65
CA SER A 188 13.35 -8.60 -31.73
C SER A 188 13.95 -9.76 -32.52
N ASN A 189 13.88 -10.98 -31.96
CA ASN A 189 14.37 -12.22 -32.58
C ASN A 189 15.80 -12.11 -33.15
N GLY A 190 16.72 -11.51 -32.39
CA GLY A 190 18.13 -11.41 -32.79
C GLY A 190 18.47 -10.25 -33.74
N ARG A 191 17.48 -9.48 -34.20
CA ARG A 191 17.66 -8.39 -35.17
C ARG A 191 17.06 -7.08 -34.68
N TRP A 192 17.51 -5.99 -35.30
CA TRP A 192 16.94 -4.65 -35.09
C TRP A 192 15.85 -4.40 -36.13
N ILE A 193 14.67 -4.02 -35.68
CA ILE A 193 13.50 -3.66 -36.49
C ILE A 193 12.99 -2.28 -36.07
N THR A 194 12.08 -1.68 -36.85
CA THR A 194 11.45 -0.42 -36.41
C THR A 194 10.41 -0.68 -35.31
N ALA A 195 10.05 0.35 -34.55
CA ALA A 195 9.00 0.26 -33.54
C ALA A 195 7.63 -0.09 -34.15
N GLU A 196 7.35 0.35 -35.38
CA GLU A 196 6.12 0.03 -36.10
C GLU A 196 6.07 -1.45 -36.51
N GLU A 197 7.18 -1.97 -37.03
CA GLU A 197 7.31 -3.40 -37.33
C GLU A 197 7.15 -4.26 -36.08
N ASP A 198 7.78 -3.86 -34.97
CA ASP A 198 7.63 -4.53 -33.68
C ASP A 198 6.17 -4.49 -33.18
N ALA A 199 5.51 -3.34 -33.30
CA ALA A 199 4.10 -3.19 -32.95
C ALA A 199 3.15 -4.02 -33.82
N GLN A 200 3.54 -4.28 -35.07
CA GLN A 200 2.80 -5.15 -35.95
C GLN A 200 2.92 -6.63 -35.54
N LEU A 201 4.10 -7.06 -35.10
CA LEU A 201 4.35 -8.43 -34.61
C LEU A 201 3.57 -8.72 -33.30
N HIS A 202 3.39 -7.70 -32.46
CA HIS A 202 2.74 -7.83 -31.16
C HIS A 202 1.28 -7.32 -31.15
N ARG A 203 0.64 -7.25 -32.33
CA ARG A 203 -0.77 -6.82 -32.45
C ARG A 203 -1.74 -7.78 -31.75
N ASP A 204 -1.46 -9.08 -31.79
CA ASP A 204 -2.23 -10.11 -31.10
C ASP A 204 -1.69 -10.32 -29.68
N ILE A 205 -2.58 -10.38 -28.68
CA ILE A 205 -2.17 -10.58 -27.29
C ILE A 205 -1.41 -11.90 -27.05
N ARG A 206 -1.63 -12.92 -27.88
CA ARG A 206 -0.91 -14.21 -27.79
C ARG A 206 0.58 -14.06 -28.11
N SER A 207 0.91 -13.08 -28.94
CA SER A 207 2.28 -12.65 -29.24
C SER A 207 2.54 -11.25 -28.68
N GLY A 208 1.87 -10.84 -27.60
CA GLY A 208 2.07 -9.55 -26.95
C GLY A 208 3.44 -9.43 -26.29
N TRP A 209 3.87 -8.19 -26.01
CA TRP A 209 5.09 -7.94 -25.25
C TRP A 209 4.93 -8.43 -23.81
N ASP A 210 5.96 -9.09 -23.28
CA ASP A 210 6.06 -9.41 -21.86
C ASP A 210 7.01 -8.43 -21.17
N VAL A 211 6.44 -7.52 -20.38
CA VAL A 211 7.20 -6.54 -19.59
C VAL A 211 7.38 -7.08 -18.18
N GLU A 212 8.63 -7.33 -17.80
CA GLU A 212 8.97 -7.80 -16.46
C GLU A 212 9.31 -6.65 -15.51
N THR A 213 8.70 -6.71 -14.33
CA THR A 213 9.09 -5.95 -13.13
C THR A 213 9.57 -6.93 -12.05
N GLU A 214 9.81 -6.45 -10.82
CA GLU A 214 10.24 -7.33 -9.74
C GLU A 214 9.12 -8.32 -9.39
N HIS A 215 7.90 -7.81 -9.25
CA HIS A 215 6.73 -8.52 -8.73
C HIS A 215 5.66 -8.80 -9.78
N TYR A 216 5.74 -8.23 -10.99
CA TYR A 216 4.77 -8.47 -12.06
C TYR A 216 5.39 -8.86 -13.39
N THR A 217 4.67 -9.66 -14.16
CA THR A 217 4.81 -9.78 -15.62
C THR A 217 3.56 -9.21 -16.27
N VAL A 218 3.72 -8.15 -17.06
CA VAL A 218 2.63 -7.51 -17.81
C VAL A 218 2.72 -7.95 -19.26
N ARG A 219 1.76 -8.78 -19.71
CA ARG A 219 1.59 -9.10 -21.12
C ARG A 219 0.68 -8.07 -21.79
N THR A 220 1.12 -7.46 -22.88
CA THR A 220 0.31 -6.44 -23.56
C THR A 220 0.42 -6.50 -25.07
N ASN A 221 -0.68 -6.20 -25.79
CA ASN A 221 -0.68 -5.91 -27.22
C ASN A 221 -0.85 -4.40 -27.52
N HIS A 222 -0.84 -3.56 -26.49
CA HIS A 222 -0.92 -2.11 -26.66
C HIS A 222 0.43 -1.57 -27.16
N SER A 223 1.45 -1.63 -26.31
CA SER A 223 2.82 -1.15 -26.58
C SER A 223 3.73 -1.56 -25.44
N LEU A 224 5.03 -1.74 -25.69
CA LEU A 224 6.05 -1.94 -24.65
C LEU A 224 5.97 -0.86 -23.57
N GLU A 225 5.83 0.40 -23.98
CA GLU A 225 5.85 1.59 -23.14
C GLU A 225 4.69 1.61 -22.14
N ALA A 226 3.47 1.40 -22.63
CA ALA A 226 2.31 1.30 -21.75
C ALA A 226 2.41 0.11 -20.78
N GLY A 227 3.01 -1.01 -21.18
CA GLY A 227 3.31 -2.12 -20.27
C GLY A 227 4.25 -1.73 -19.14
N VAL A 228 5.29 -0.92 -19.43
CA VAL A 228 6.23 -0.39 -18.43
C VAL A 228 5.53 0.57 -17.48
N GLN A 229 4.72 1.49 -18.00
CA GLN A 229 3.95 2.44 -17.17
C GLN A 229 2.96 1.73 -16.25
N LEU A 230 2.24 0.73 -16.75
CA LEU A 230 1.35 -0.09 -15.94
C LEU A 230 2.13 -0.86 -14.86
N GLY A 231 3.26 -1.46 -15.23
CA GLY A 231 4.16 -2.14 -14.30
C GLY A 231 4.62 -1.24 -13.16
N ALA A 232 4.99 0.01 -13.44
CA ALA A 232 5.39 0.98 -12.42
C ALA A 232 4.25 1.30 -11.43
N LYS A 233 3.01 1.45 -11.92
CA LYS A 233 1.83 1.65 -11.06
C LYS A 233 1.54 0.44 -10.16
N LEU A 234 1.66 -0.77 -10.71
CA LEU A 234 1.49 -2.03 -9.97
C LEU A 234 2.57 -2.22 -8.88
N GLU A 235 3.83 -1.91 -9.20
CA GLU A 235 4.92 -1.94 -8.22
C GLU A 235 4.72 -0.94 -7.07
N ARG A 236 4.15 0.24 -7.35
CA ARG A 236 3.75 1.20 -6.32
C ARG A 236 2.69 0.62 -5.39
N LEU A 237 1.61 0.07 -5.95
CA LEU A 237 0.56 -0.60 -5.16
C LEU A 237 1.14 -1.73 -4.31
N TYR A 238 1.93 -2.62 -4.92
CA TYR A 238 2.54 -3.74 -4.24
C TYR A 238 3.40 -3.30 -3.04
N ARG A 239 4.21 -2.25 -3.19
CA ARG A 239 5.04 -1.73 -2.11
C ARG A 239 4.21 -1.28 -0.91
N VAL A 240 3.14 -0.51 -1.16
CA VAL A 240 2.25 -0.02 -0.11
C VAL A 240 1.50 -1.18 0.53
N TRP A 241 0.89 -2.05 -0.27
CA TRP A 241 0.17 -3.23 0.20
C TRP A 241 1.06 -4.14 1.05
N LYS A 242 2.29 -4.43 0.61
CA LYS A 242 3.23 -5.31 1.33
C LYS A 242 3.55 -4.79 2.73
N GLN A 243 3.64 -3.47 2.89
CA GLN A 243 3.94 -2.84 4.18
C GLN A 243 2.72 -2.85 5.10
N LEU A 244 1.53 -2.53 4.57
CA LEU A 244 0.30 -2.49 5.37
C LEU A 244 -0.17 -3.88 5.81
N PHE A 245 0.01 -4.89 4.96
CA PHE A 245 -0.57 -6.22 5.14
C PHE A 245 0.50 -7.29 5.39
N VAL A 246 1.66 -6.95 5.97
CA VAL A 246 2.75 -7.90 6.20
C VAL A 246 2.30 -9.18 6.94
N ARG A 247 1.43 -9.05 7.95
CA ARG A 247 0.91 -10.18 8.74
C ARG A 247 -0.14 -11.00 8.00
N TYR A 248 -0.65 -10.52 6.86
CA TYR A 248 -1.55 -11.30 6.01
C TYR A 248 -0.80 -12.45 5.33
N PHE A 249 0.40 -12.18 4.80
CA PHE A 249 1.18 -13.16 4.02
C PHE A 249 2.38 -13.75 4.78
N ALA A 250 2.76 -13.19 5.92
CA ALA A 250 3.86 -13.70 6.75
C ALA A 250 3.43 -13.97 8.19
N ALA A 251 3.96 -15.05 8.78
CA ALA A 251 3.75 -15.45 10.16
C ALA A 251 4.50 -14.54 11.16
N GLU A 252 4.14 -14.61 12.44
CA GLU A 252 4.59 -13.65 13.46
C GLU A 252 6.09 -13.74 13.72
N ASP A 253 6.57 -14.98 13.78
CA ASP A 253 7.97 -15.34 13.93
C ASP A 253 8.79 -14.89 12.72
N GLN A 254 8.23 -14.98 11.51
CA GLN A 254 8.86 -14.48 10.30
C GLN A 254 9.01 -12.96 10.32
N VAL A 255 7.94 -12.23 10.68
CA VAL A 255 7.98 -10.76 10.79
C VAL A 255 8.92 -10.33 11.92
N THR A 256 8.88 -11.00 13.07
CA THR A 256 9.81 -10.71 14.19
C THR A 256 11.26 -10.96 13.78
N ALA A 257 11.55 -12.07 13.08
CA ALA A 257 12.88 -12.38 12.58
C ALA A 257 13.35 -11.35 11.53
N LEU A 258 12.44 -10.81 10.72
CA LEU A 258 12.73 -9.72 9.79
C LEU A 258 13.20 -8.48 10.53
N PHE A 259 12.46 -8.04 11.56
CA PHE A 259 12.88 -6.90 12.38
C PHE A 259 14.23 -7.17 13.04
N ASP A 260 14.46 -8.36 13.56
CA ASP A 260 15.73 -8.77 14.17
C ASP A 260 16.92 -8.89 13.20
N GLY A 261 16.73 -8.67 11.90
CA GLY A 261 17.79 -8.86 10.90
C GLY A 261 18.20 -10.33 10.72
N ARG A 262 17.36 -11.27 11.18
CA ARG A 262 17.57 -12.72 11.14
C ARG A 262 16.74 -13.41 10.05
N ALA A 263 15.96 -12.64 9.28
CA ALA A 263 15.21 -13.18 8.16
C ALA A 263 16.13 -13.78 7.09
N ARG A 264 15.74 -14.96 6.59
CA ARG A 264 16.40 -15.58 5.43
C ARG A 264 16.11 -14.77 4.17
N SER A 265 16.97 -14.89 3.15
CA SER A 265 16.82 -14.18 1.86
C SER A 265 15.47 -14.41 1.15
N ASN A 266 14.75 -15.48 1.50
CA ASN A 266 13.46 -15.86 0.95
C ASN A 266 12.33 -15.90 2.00
N TRP A 267 12.44 -15.11 3.08
CA TRP A 267 11.56 -15.20 4.26
C TRP A 267 10.06 -15.09 3.95
N ALA A 268 9.68 -14.36 2.89
CA ALA A 268 8.32 -14.30 2.35
C ALA A 268 8.38 -14.37 0.82
N ARG A 269 8.57 -15.59 0.27
CA ARG A 269 8.57 -15.81 -1.18
C ARG A 269 7.16 -15.61 -1.74
N LEU A 270 6.91 -14.40 -2.24
CA LEU A 270 5.69 -14.07 -2.97
C LEU A 270 5.86 -14.41 -4.47
N PRO A 271 4.78 -14.82 -5.16
CA PRO A 271 4.85 -15.12 -6.59
C PRO A 271 5.04 -13.84 -7.40
N ARG A 272 5.50 -13.99 -8.64
CA ARG A 272 5.40 -12.91 -9.63
C ARG A 272 4.01 -12.94 -10.25
N HIS A 273 3.23 -11.90 -9.99
CA HIS A 273 1.86 -11.75 -10.44
C HIS A 273 1.77 -11.55 -11.96
N GLN A 274 0.71 -12.08 -12.56
CA GLN A 274 0.50 -12.02 -14.00
C GLN A 274 -0.60 -11.01 -14.32
N VAL A 275 -0.34 -10.11 -15.26
CA VAL A 275 -1.29 -9.10 -15.70
C VAL A 275 -1.38 -9.12 -17.22
N VAL A 276 -2.58 -8.99 -17.76
CA VAL A 276 -2.84 -8.86 -19.19
C VAL A 276 -3.45 -7.49 -19.45
N TYR A 277 -2.79 -6.71 -20.30
CA TYR A 277 -3.21 -5.35 -20.65
C TYR A 277 -3.51 -5.24 -22.14
N PHE A 278 -4.79 -5.20 -22.48
CA PHE A 278 -5.24 -5.14 -23.87
C PHE A 278 -5.15 -3.72 -24.44
N ARG A 279 -4.97 -3.65 -25.75
CA ARG A 279 -4.95 -2.39 -26.51
C ARG A 279 -6.29 -1.68 -26.47
N THR A 280 -7.39 -2.43 -26.53
CA THR A 280 -8.74 -1.89 -26.64
C THR A 280 -9.72 -2.66 -25.76
N ARG A 281 -10.86 -2.03 -25.46
CA ARG A 281 -12.00 -2.68 -24.79
C ARG A 281 -12.52 -3.87 -25.60
N ASP A 282 -12.49 -3.80 -26.93
CA ASP A 282 -12.97 -4.88 -27.79
C ASP A 282 -12.09 -6.12 -27.71
N ASP A 283 -10.76 -5.95 -27.71
CA ASP A 283 -9.81 -7.04 -27.51
C ASP A 283 -10.05 -7.73 -26.15
N TYR A 284 -10.25 -6.94 -25.09
CA TYR A 284 -10.58 -7.41 -23.75
C TYR A 284 -11.88 -8.22 -23.72
N ASN A 285 -12.95 -7.66 -24.27
CA ASN A 285 -14.26 -8.33 -24.34
C ASN A 285 -14.18 -9.64 -25.14
N GLN A 286 -13.52 -9.60 -26.30
CA GLN A 286 -13.36 -10.78 -27.17
C GLN A 286 -12.58 -11.89 -26.47
N ALA A 287 -11.50 -11.54 -25.76
CA ALA A 287 -10.65 -12.51 -25.07
C ALA A 287 -11.34 -13.17 -23.86
N LEU A 288 -12.24 -12.47 -23.18
CA LEU A 288 -12.79 -12.91 -21.89
C LEU A 288 -14.25 -13.36 -21.93
N ARG A 289 -15.04 -12.98 -22.94
CA ARG A 289 -16.48 -13.27 -23.01
C ARG A 289 -16.84 -14.75 -22.89
N ALA A 290 -15.98 -15.64 -23.39
CA ALA A 290 -16.20 -17.09 -23.29
C ALA A 290 -16.11 -17.61 -21.84
N ALA A 291 -15.29 -16.97 -21.00
CA ALA A 291 -15.12 -17.33 -19.59
C ALA A 291 -16.02 -16.52 -18.66
N PHE A 292 -16.40 -15.29 -19.05
CA PHE A 292 -17.17 -14.35 -18.24
C PHE A 292 -18.33 -13.77 -19.05
N PRO A 293 -19.55 -14.34 -18.92
CA PRO A 293 -20.75 -13.69 -19.41
C PRO A 293 -20.89 -12.28 -18.82
N ASN A 294 -21.26 -11.30 -19.63
CA ASN A 294 -21.38 -9.87 -19.26
C ASN A 294 -20.07 -9.14 -18.93
N ILE A 295 -18.92 -9.64 -19.38
CA ILE A 295 -17.62 -8.97 -19.18
C ILE A 295 -17.60 -7.53 -19.72
N GLU A 296 -18.43 -7.23 -20.72
CA GLU A 296 -18.56 -5.87 -21.26
C GLU A 296 -19.03 -4.82 -20.24
N MET A 297 -19.57 -5.20 -19.08
CA MET A 297 -19.92 -4.27 -18.01
C MET A 297 -18.70 -3.92 -17.13
N SER A 298 -17.66 -4.75 -17.16
CA SER A 298 -16.45 -4.54 -16.37
C SER A 298 -15.49 -3.56 -17.06
N ILE A 299 -14.72 -2.83 -16.24
CA ILE A 299 -13.61 -1.96 -16.65
C ILE A 299 -12.24 -2.55 -16.25
N GLY A 300 -12.24 -3.76 -15.68
CA GLY A 300 -11.08 -4.51 -15.22
C GLY A 300 -11.54 -5.71 -14.39
N VAL A 301 -10.81 -6.83 -14.43
CA VAL A 301 -11.18 -8.00 -13.62
C VAL A 301 -9.97 -8.79 -13.17
N TYR A 302 -9.96 -9.19 -11.90
CA TYR A 302 -9.11 -10.28 -11.41
C TYR A 302 -9.82 -11.63 -11.51
N VAL A 303 -9.11 -12.62 -12.05
CA VAL A 303 -9.61 -13.98 -12.22
C VAL A 303 -8.74 -14.96 -11.46
N ASP A 304 -9.28 -15.53 -10.38
CA ASP A 304 -8.58 -16.48 -9.53
C ASP A 304 -8.15 -17.76 -10.29
N SER A 305 -9.02 -18.30 -11.15
CA SER A 305 -8.75 -19.55 -11.88
C SER A 305 -7.56 -19.45 -12.85
N THR A 306 -7.31 -18.28 -13.42
CA THR A 306 -6.17 -18.01 -14.31
C THR A 306 -5.03 -17.28 -13.59
N ARG A 307 -5.24 -16.86 -12.35
CA ARG A 307 -4.33 -16.05 -11.53
C ARG A 307 -3.81 -14.83 -12.29
N ARG A 308 -4.74 -14.10 -12.90
CA ARG A 308 -4.45 -12.95 -13.75
C ARG A 308 -5.42 -11.82 -13.50
N ALA A 309 -4.89 -10.60 -13.45
CA ALA A 309 -5.68 -9.39 -13.60
C ALA A 309 -5.68 -8.97 -15.08
N TYR A 310 -6.84 -8.56 -15.57
CA TYR A 310 -7.06 -8.17 -16.96
C TYR A 310 -7.56 -6.73 -17.01
N PHE A 311 -6.90 -5.92 -17.83
CA PHE A 311 -7.19 -4.50 -18.03
C PHE A 311 -7.12 -4.16 -19.52
N PHE A 312 -7.58 -2.97 -19.90
CA PHE A 312 -7.46 -2.47 -21.26
C PHE A 312 -7.20 -0.97 -21.28
N ALA A 313 -6.58 -0.49 -22.35
CA ALA A 313 -6.38 0.94 -22.59
C ALA A 313 -7.66 1.60 -23.13
N GLY A 314 -7.84 2.89 -22.83
CA GLY A 314 -8.93 3.71 -23.36
C GLY A 314 -9.31 4.85 -22.42
N GLU A 315 -10.25 5.70 -22.83
CA GLU A 315 -10.73 6.85 -22.02
C GLU A 315 -11.38 6.42 -20.70
N SER A 316 -11.92 5.19 -20.64
CA SER A 316 -12.49 4.63 -19.41
C SER A 316 -11.45 4.00 -18.47
N TYR A 317 -10.15 4.16 -18.75
CA TYR A 317 -9.09 3.68 -17.86
C TYR A 317 -9.00 4.58 -16.63
N ASP A 318 -9.15 3.98 -15.45
CA ASP A 318 -9.06 4.64 -14.16
C ASP A 318 -8.10 3.86 -13.24
N ASP A 319 -7.18 4.56 -12.61
CA ASP A 319 -6.22 3.99 -11.66
C ASP A 319 -6.95 3.37 -10.45
N ARG A 320 -8.15 3.85 -10.08
CA ARG A 320 -8.96 3.21 -9.03
C ARG A 320 -9.31 1.77 -9.39
N THR A 321 -9.76 1.52 -10.62
CA THR A 321 -10.09 0.16 -11.09
C THR A 321 -8.85 -0.72 -11.12
N LEU A 322 -7.72 -0.17 -11.59
CA LEU A 322 -6.45 -0.88 -11.54
C LEU A 322 -6.12 -1.32 -10.11
N TYR A 323 -6.18 -0.40 -9.15
CA TYR A 323 -5.85 -0.69 -7.76
C TYR A 323 -6.86 -1.63 -7.10
N HIS A 324 -8.13 -1.56 -7.46
CA HIS A 324 -9.17 -2.47 -6.99
C HIS A 324 -8.84 -3.92 -7.37
N GLU A 325 -8.70 -4.20 -8.67
CA GLU A 325 -8.50 -5.56 -9.17
C GLU A 325 -7.11 -6.11 -8.83
N ALA A 326 -6.09 -5.26 -8.86
CA ALA A 326 -4.76 -5.66 -8.44
C ALA A 326 -4.70 -5.94 -6.92
N THR A 327 -5.53 -5.28 -6.11
CA THR A 327 -5.66 -5.61 -4.68
C THR A 327 -6.27 -7.00 -4.49
N HIS A 328 -7.33 -7.35 -5.23
CA HIS A 328 -7.86 -8.72 -5.25
C HIS A 328 -6.78 -9.73 -5.59
N GLN A 329 -5.98 -9.46 -6.61
CA GLN A 329 -4.86 -10.31 -7.01
C GLN A 329 -3.85 -10.51 -5.86
N LEU A 330 -3.43 -9.43 -5.21
CA LEU A 330 -2.45 -9.50 -4.13
C LEU A 330 -2.95 -10.37 -2.97
N PHE A 331 -4.22 -10.21 -2.57
CA PHE A 331 -4.77 -11.02 -1.49
C PHE A 331 -4.97 -12.49 -1.88
N HIS A 332 -5.41 -12.80 -3.10
CA HIS A 332 -5.61 -14.20 -3.55
C HIS A 332 -4.30 -14.95 -3.82
N GLU A 333 -3.24 -14.24 -4.21
CA GLU A 333 -2.03 -14.91 -4.70
C GLU A 333 -0.88 -14.98 -3.69
N SER A 334 -0.88 -14.14 -2.65
CA SER A 334 0.25 -14.00 -1.71
C SER A 334 0.33 -15.08 -0.63
N ARG A 335 -0.65 -15.98 -0.57
CA ARG A 335 -0.70 -17.12 0.35
C ARG A 335 -1.65 -18.19 -0.19
N PRO A 336 -1.68 -19.40 0.41
CA PRO A 336 -2.80 -20.32 0.19
C PRO A 336 -4.11 -19.67 0.65
N VAL A 337 -5.12 -19.67 -0.22
CA VAL A 337 -6.47 -19.16 0.01
C VAL A 337 -7.51 -20.27 -0.22
N ALA A 338 -8.69 -20.12 0.37
CA ALA A 338 -9.81 -21.01 0.11
C ALA A 338 -10.35 -20.82 -1.32
N PRO A 339 -10.86 -21.87 -1.99
CA PRO A 339 -11.42 -21.75 -3.34
C PRO A 339 -12.69 -20.89 -3.38
N ASP A 340 -13.41 -20.78 -2.26
CA ASP A 340 -14.70 -20.13 -2.14
C ASP A 340 -14.65 -18.97 -1.13
N VAL A 341 -13.68 -18.07 -1.28
CA VAL A 341 -13.49 -16.91 -0.37
C VAL A 341 -14.80 -16.12 -0.21
N GLY A 342 -15.22 -15.93 1.03
CA GLY A 342 -16.43 -15.18 1.39
C GLY A 342 -17.74 -15.74 0.84
N LEU A 343 -17.78 -17.00 0.35
CA LEU A 343 -19.00 -17.58 -0.20
C LEU A 343 -20.14 -17.62 0.81
N ARG A 344 -19.84 -17.95 2.08
CA ARG A 344 -20.84 -18.20 3.13
C ARG A 344 -21.17 -17.00 3.99
N ALA A 345 -20.20 -16.12 4.23
CA ALA A 345 -20.28 -14.98 5.14
C ALA A 345 -19.12 -14.01 4.84
N ASN A 346 -19.15 -12.83 5.47
CA ASN A 346 -18.05 -11.87 5.50
C ASN A 346 -17.57 -11.37 4.12
N PHE A 347 -18.37 -11.51 3.06
CA PHE A 347 -17.91 -11.16 1.70
C PHE A 347 -17.62 -9.65 1.56
N TRP A 348 -18.28 -8.82 2.35
CA TRP A 348 -18.12 -7.37 2.32
C TRP A 348 -16.67 -6.90 2.44
N ILE A 349 -15.81 -7.60 3.20
CA ILE A 349 -14.43 -7.13 3.43
C ILE A 349 -13.51 -7.44 2.24
N VAL A 350 -13.85 -8.44 1.42
CA VAL A 350 -13.15 -8.74 0.16
C VAL A 350 -13.24 -7.53 -0.76
N GLU A 351 -14.43 -6.97 -0.89
CA GLU A 351 -14.67 -5.73 -1.65
C GLU A 351 -14.18 -4.50 -0.90
N GLY A 352 -14.46 -4.41 0.40
CA GLY A 352 -14.11 -3.27 1.25
C GLY A 352 -12.62 -2.94 1.23
N ILE A 353 -11.75 -3.96 1.29
CA ILE A 353 -10.30 -3.75 1.25
C ILE A 353 -9.80 -3.30 -0.13
N ALA A 354 -10.39 -3.81 -1.21
CA ALA A 354 -10.09 -3.34 -2.56
C ALA A 354 -10.54 -1.89 -2.77
N LEU A 355 -11.76 -1.56 -2.32
CA LEU A 355 -12.32 -0.20 -2.34
C LEU A 355 -11.46 0.80 -1.54
N TYR A 356 -10.92 0.39 -0.39
CA TYR A 356 -10.00 1.22 0.38
C TYR A 356 -8.71 1.51 -0.41
N MET A 357 -8.13 0.51 -1.06
CA MET A 357 -6.88 0.67 -1.83
C MET A 357 -7.05 1.52 -3.10
N GLU A 358 -8.28 1.72 -3.60
CA GLU A 358 -8.59 2.67 -4.69
C GLU A 358 -8.17 4.12 -4.36
N SER A 359 -8.11 4.46 -3.07
CA SER A 359 -7.73 5.80 -2.61
C SER A 359 -6.23 6.11 -2.74
N LEU A 360 -5.42 5.15 -3.20
CA LEU A 360 -3.97 5.31 -3.32
C LEU A 360 -3.63 6.44 -4.30
N HIS A 361 -2.92 7.46 -3.82
CA HIS A 361 -2.40 8.53 -4.65
C HIS A 361 -1.06 9.04 -4.13
N GLU A 362 -0.38 9.89 -4.91
CA GLU A 362 0.83 10.59 -4.46
C GLU A 362 0.50 12.01 -4.03
N GLU A 363 1.00 12.42 -2.87
CA GLU A 363 0.81 13.75 -2.31
C GLU A 363 2.08 14.17 -1.57
N HIS A 364 2.70 15.30 -1.95
CA HIS A 364 3.82 15.90 -1.21
C HIS A 364 4.98 14.94 -0.82
N GLY A 365 5.33 13.98 -1.70
CA GLY A 365 6.40 12.99 -1.43
C GLY A 365 5.96 11.77 -0.60
N PHE A 366 4.65 11.54 -0.48
CA PHE A 366 4.05 10.37 0.15
C PHE A 366 3.18 9.61 -0.83
N HIS A 367 3.10 8.30 -0.66
CA HIS A 367 1.94 7.53 -1.09
C HIS A 367 0.89 7.63 0.03
N VAL A 368 -0.30 8.09 -0.32
CA VAL A 368 -1.38 8.38 0.61
C VAL A 368 -2.56 7.46 0.34
N LEU A 369 -3.16 6.95 1.41
CA LEU A 369 -4.37 6.13 1.39
C LEU A 369 -5.40 6.72 2.36
N GLY A 370 -6.68 6.62 1.99
CA GLY A 370 -7.79 7.06 2.81
C GLY A 370 -8.01 8.56 2.78
N GLY A 371 -8.44 9.13 3.90
CA GLY A 371 -8.98 10.48 4.03
C GLY A 371 -10.50 10.54 3.84
N PHE A 372 -11.15 11.39 4.64
CA PHE A 372 -12.58 11.70 4.52
C PHE A 372 -12.94 12.45 3.22
N ASP A 373 -11.93 12.92 2.49
CA ASP A 373 -11.97 13.55 1.18
C ASP A 373 -11.93 12.55 0.01
N ASP A 374 -11.67 11.26 0.25
CA ASP A 374 -11.77 10.24 -0.81
C ASP A 374 -13.23 10.03 -1.27
N LEU A 375 -13.42 9.77 -2.55
CA LEU A 375 -14.74 9.58 -3.18
C LEU A 375 -15.59 8.47 -2.51
N ARG A 376 -14.99 7.33 -2.16
CA ARG A 376 -15.72 6.23 -1.50
C ARG A 376 -16.08 6.61 -0.07
N MET A 377 -15.19 7.34 0.61
CA MET A 377 -15.45 7.86 1.96
C MET A 377 -16.53 8.93 1.97
N LEU A 378 -16.52 9.87 1.02
CA LEU A 378 -17.57 10.87 0.86
C LEU A 378 -18.93 10.20 0.63
N ALA A 379 -18.99 9.18 -0.23
CA ALA A 379 -20.19 8.39 -0.43
C ALA A 379 -20.64 7.71 0.87
N ALA A 380 -19.75 7.00 1.57
CA ALA A 380 -20.06 6.34 2.84
C ALA A 380 -20.65 7.31 3.88
N ARG A 381 -20.04 8.49 4.03
CA ARG A 381 -20.49 9.56 4.93
C ARG A 381 -21.86 10.09 4.53
N TYR A 382 -22.07 10.36 3.25
CA TYR A 382 -23.34 10.86 2.73
C TYR A 382 -24.45 9.83 2.97
N ARG A 383 -24.21 8.55 2.66
CA ARG A 383 -25.20 7.48 2.89
C ARG A 383 -25.58 7.36 4.36
N LEU A 384 -24.62 7.42 5.28
CA LEU A 384 -24.88 7.26 6.71
C LEU A 384 -25.56 8.49 7.35
N LEU A 385 -25.11 9.69 6.99
CA LEU A 385 -25.52 10.92 7.69
C LEU A 385 -26.67 11.67 7.01
N HIS A 386 -26.81 11.54 5.69
CA HIS A 386 -27.88 12.18 4.91
C HIS A 386 -29.00 11.20 4.57
N ASP A 387 -28.67 10.07 3.95
CA ASP A 387 -29.69 9.11 3.50
C ASP A 387 -30.23 8.20 4.62
N ASP A 388 -29.65 8.31 5.82
CA ASP A 388 -29.88 7.43 6.99
C ASP A 388 -29.78 5.93 6.64
N PHE A 389 -28.89 5.61 5.70
CA PHE A 389 -28.65 4.24 5.25
C PHE A 389 -27.51 3.61 6.05
N TYR A 390 -27.81 2.47 6.69
CA TYR A 390 -26.81 1.63 7.34
C TYR A 390 -27.31 0.20 7.48
N VAL A 391 -26.52 -0.77 7.02
CA VAL A 391 -26.71 -2.20 7.33
C VAL A 391 -25.93 -2.51 8.61
N PRO A 392 -26.56 -2.95 9.72
CA PRO A 392 -25.85 -3.31 10.95
C PRO A 392 -24.71 -4.31 10.68
N LEU A 393 -23.57 -4.18 11.38
CA LEU A 393 -22.42 -5.05 11.10
C LEU A 393 -22.75 -6.53 11.28
N ALA A 394 -23.59 -6.89 12.23
CA ALA A 394 -24.02 -8.27 12.45
C ALA A 394 -24.72 -8.89 11.23
N ASP A 395 -25.50 -8.08 10.50
CA ASP A 395 -26.19 -8.52 9.29
C ASP A 395 -25.23 -8.52 8.10
N LEU A 396 -24.41 -7.47 7.96
CA LEU A 396 -23.44 -7.35 6.87
C LEU A 396 -22.39 -8.48 6.92
N THR A 397 -21.89 -8.84 8.11
CA THR A 397 -20.92 -9.94 8.26
C THR A 397 -21.54 -11.32 8.05
N ALA A 398 -22.86 -11.45 8.22
CA ALA A 398 -23.58 -12.69 7.88
C ALA A 398 -23.76 -12.88 6.37
N MET A 399 -23.66 -11.83 5.56
CA MET A 399 -23.80 -11.92 4.10
C MET A 399 -22.59 -12.60 3.45
N GLY A 400 -22.84 -13.72 2.79
CA GLY A 400 -21.92 -14.32 1.82
C GLY A 400 -22.01 -13.65 0.46
N ARG A 401 -21.19 -14.12 -0.49
CA ARG A 401 -21.06 -13.55 -1.84
C ARG A 401 -22.38 -13.32 -2.56
N GLU A 402 -23.22 -14.35 -2.65
CA GLU A 402 -24.49 -14.27 -3.39
C GLU A 402 -25.46 -13.25 -2.75
N ALA A 403 -25.59 -13.28 -1.42
CA ALA A 403 -26.46 -12.36 -0.70
C ALA A 403 -26.03 -10.89 -0.88
N LEU A 404 -24.72 -10.62 -0.86
CA LEU A 404 -24.20 -9.27 -1.06
C LEU A 404 -24.34 -8.81 -2.52
N GLN A 405 -23.96 -9.67 -3.47
CA GLN A 405 -23.95 -9.33 -4.91
C GLN A 405 -25.36 -9.18 -5.51
N SER A 406 -26.36 -9.83 -4.93
CA SER A 406 -27.77 -9.68 -5.32
C SER A 406 -28.49 -8.57 -4.54
N HIS A 407 -27.81 -7.87 -3.62
CA HIS A 407 -28.43 -6.84 -2.81
C HIS A 407 -28.95 -5.69 -3.71
N PRO A 408 -30.24 -5.30 -3.62
CA PRO A 408 -30.83 -4.26 -4.49
C PRO A 408 -30.10 -2.90 -4.43
N GLN A 409 -29.42 -2.62 -3.30
CA GLN A 409 -28.64 -1.40 -3.08
C GLN A 409 -27.13 -1.67 -3.00
N ILE A 410 -26.61 -2.63 -3.78
CA ILE A 410 -25.20 -3.05 -3.72
C ILE A 410 -24.19 -1.88 -3.76
N ALA A 411 -24.41 -0.88 -4.60
CA ALA A 411 -23.53 0.30 -4.68
C ALA A 411 -23.48 1.09 -3.35
N THR A 412 -24.61 1.20 -2.66
CA THR A 412 -24.73 1.84 -1.35
C THR A 412 -24.03 0.99 -0.28
N VAL A 413 -24.21 -0.33 -0.32
CA VAL A 413 -23.53 -1.27 0.59
C VAL A 413 -22.02 -1.24 0.38
N TYR A 414 -21.54 -1.13 -0.86
CA TYR A 414 -20.11 -1.01 -1.16
C TYR A 414 -19.53 0.29 -0.61
N SER A 415 -20.28 1.39 -0.67
CA SER A 415 -19.88 2.65 -0.03
C SER A 415 -19.73 2.47 1.49
N GLN A 416 -20.68 1.77 2.14
CA GLN A 416 -20.55 1.42 3.56
C GLN A 416 -19.34 0.51 3.83
N ALA A 417 -19.07 -0.49 2.98
CA ALA A 417 -17.92 -1.39 3.12
C ALA A 417 -16.58 -0.64 3.04
N ALA A 418 -16.48 0.35 2.14
CA ALA A 418 -15.32 1.24 2.08
C ALA A 418 -15.16 2.06 3.37
N GLY A 419 -16.25 2.66 3.86
CA GLY A 419 -16.29 3.40 5.12
C GLY A 419 -15.86 2.58 6.32
N LEU A 420 -16.40 1.37 6.46
CA LEU A 420 -16.04 0.44 7.54
C LEU A 420 -14.59 -0.02 7.46
N THR A 421 -14.09 -0.29 6.26
CA THR A 421 -12.68 -0.69 6.07
C THR A 421 -11.76 0.45 6.49
N HIS A 422 -12.08 1.67 6.07
CA HIS A 422 -11.35 2.87 6.47
C HIS A 422 -11.35 3.04 8.00
N PHE A 423 -12.52 2.92 8.64
CA PHE A 423 -12.66 2.97 10.10
C PHE A 423 -11.74 1.94 10.78
N LEU A 424 -11.76 0.67 10.34
CA LEU A 424 -10.92 -0.38 10.92
C LEU A 424 -9.41 -0.12 10.74
N ILE A 425 -9.02 0.64 9.71
CA ILE A 425 -7.62 0.97 9.43
C ILE A 425 -7.14 2.20 10.21
N CYS A 426 -7.98 3.24 10.36
CA CYS A 426 -7.56 4.56 10.83
C CYS A 426 -8.05 4.91 12.25
N HIS A 427 -9.15 4.33 12.72
CA HIS A 427 -9.75 4.71 14.00
C HIS A 427 -8.77 4.58 15.18
N ASP A 428 -8.72 5.62 16.01
CA ASP A 428 -7.95 5.65 17.25
C ASP A 428 -6.48 5.25 17.04
N GLY A 429 -5.83 5.88 16.06
CA GLY A 429 -4.44 5.57 15.70
C GLY A 429 -4.26 4.22 15.00
N GLY A 430 -5.33 3.66 14.41
CA GLY A 430 -5.31 2.34 13.78
C GLY A 430 -5.45 1.18 14.76
N ARG A 431 -6.13 1.40 15.89
CA ARG A 431 -6.42 0.42 16.94
C ARG A 431 -6.86 -0.96 16.43
N TYR A 432 -7.68 -0.99 15.38
CA TYR A 432 -8.25 -2.22 14.82
C TYR A 432 -7.46 -2.82 13.64
N ARG A 433 -6.34 -2.21 13.22
CA ARG A 433 -5.66 -2.60 11.98
C ARG A 433 -5.08 -4.00 12.05
N ASP A 434 -4.36 -4.36 13.11
CA ASP A 434 -3.82 -5.72 13.26
C ASP A 434 -4.94 -6.78 13.30
N ALA A 435 -6.08 -6.47 13.94
CA ALA A 435 -7.26 -7.33 13.97
C ALA A 435 -7.94 -7.46 12.60
N LEU A 436 -8.01 -6.37 11.82
CA LEU A 436 -8.47 -6.39 10.43
C LEU A 436 -7.58 -7.29 9.57
N VAL A 437 -6.25 -7.19 9.70
CA VAL A 437 -5.31 -8.04 8.95
C VAL A 437 -5.51 -9.52 9.30
N ALA A 438 -5.71 -9.83 10.59
CA ALA A 438 -6.03 -11.18 11.03
C ALA A 438 -7.39 -11.66 10.49
N TYR A 439 -8.39 -10.77 10.45
CA TYR A 439 -9.73 -11.04 9.93
C TYR A 439 -9.70 -11.34 8.43
N LEU A 440 -9.00 -10.53 7.62
CA LEU A 440 -8.70 -10.82 6.22
C LEU A 440 -8.04 -12.20 6.09
N GLY A 441 -7.04 -12.50 6.91
CA GLY A 441 -6.40 -13.82 6.95
C GLY A 441 -7.37 -14.98 7.23
N ALA A 442 -8.38 -14.77 8.08
CA ALA A 442 -9.41 -15.77 8.38
C ALA A 442 -10.38 -15.97 7.22
N VAL A 443 -10.89 -14.88 6.63
CA VAL A 443 -11.82 -14.87 5.49
C VAL A 443 -11.19 -15.52 4.26
N TYR A 444 -9.99 -15.10 3.88
CA TYR A 444 -9.28 -15.68 2.74
C TYR A 444 -8.83 -17.13 2.96
N SER A 445 -8.75 -17.59 4.22
CA SER A 445 -8.52 -19.02 4.52
C SER A 445 -9.81 -19.84 4.60
N GLY A 446 -11.00 -19.22 4.50
CA GLY A 446 -12.29 -19.87 4.71
C GLY A 446 -12.53 -20.41 6.12
N ARG A 447 -11.77 -19.91 7.10
CA ARG A 447 -11.84 -20.29 8.53
C ARG A 447 -12.68 -19.31 9.35
N ASP A 448 -13.25 -18.32 8.70
CA ASP A 448 -14.08 -17.30 9.29
C ASP A 448 -15.48 -17.84 9.67
N LYS A 449 -16.16 -17.04 10.48
CA LYS A 449 -17.57 -17.18 10.87
C LYS A 449 -18.16 -15.77 10.96
N PRO A 450 -19.49 -15.60 10.94
CA PRO A 450 -20.10 -14.26 10.98
C PRO A 450 -19.68 -13.40 12.18
N GLY A 451 -19.27 -14.00 13.30
CA GLY A 451 -18.76 -13.30 14.49
C GLY A 451 -17.24 -13.06 14.52
N ALA A 452 -16.50 -13.44 13.47
CA ALA A 452 -15.03 -13.44 13.50
C ALA A 452 -14.43 -12.04 13.71
N LEU A 453 -15.01 -10.99 13.10
CA LEU A 453 -14.53 -9.63 13.28
C LEU A 453 -14.67 -9.19 14.75
N ALA A 454 -15.87 -9.34 15.34
CA ALA A 454 -16.14 -9.00 16.74
C ALA A 454 -15.20 -9.72 17.73
N GLU A 455 -14.89 -11.00 17.47
CA GLU A 455 -13.95 -11.76 18.29
C GLU A 455 -12.52 -11.24 18.19
N LEU A 456 -12.05 -10.91 16.98
CA LEU A 456 -10.69 -10.45 16.74
C LEU A 456 -10.43 -9.03 17.25
N VAL A 457 -11.42 -8.14 17.12
CA VAL A 457 -11.35 -6.76 17.65
C VAL A 457 -11.68 -6.69 19.15
N ALA A 458 -12.20 -7.78 19.73
CA ALA A 458 -12.68 -7.86 21.11
C ALA A 458 -13.73 -6.78 21.46
N ALA A 459 -14.66 -6.51 20.53
CA ALA A 459 -15.78 -5.59 20.72
C ALA A 459 -17.07 -6.17 20.11
N SER A 460 -18.22 -5.82 20.68
CA SER A 460 -19.50 -6.24 20.11
C SER A 460 -19.78 -5.52 18.79
N TYR A 461 -20.61 -6.11 17.91
CA TYR A 461 -21.01 -5.41 16.69
C TYR A 461 -21.76 -4.11 16.98
N ALA A 462 -22.58 -4.05 18.03
CA ALA A 462 -23.23 -2.81 18.45
C ALA A 462 -22.24 -1.71 18.87
N ASP A 463 -21.14 -2.09 19.53
CA ASP A 463 -20.07 -1.13 19.86
C ASP A 463 -19.33 -0.66 18.62
N LEU A 464 -19.05 -1.56 17.66
CA LEU A 464 -18.40 -1.19 16.40
C LEU A 464 -19.30 -0.31 15.53
N ASP A 465 -20.60 -0.60 15.45
CA ASP A 465 -21.59 0.21 14.74
C ASP A 465 -21.63 1.64 15.31
N ARG A 466 -21.65 1.75 16.64
CA ARG A 466 -21.61 3.03 17.36
C ARG A 466 -20.30 3.78 17.07
N GLN A 467 -19.15 3.13 17.24
CA GLN A 467 -17.84 3.75 17.01
C GLN A 467 -17.65 4.16 15.54
N TYR A 468 -18.15 3.37 14.59
CA TYR A 468 -18.15 3.73 13.18
C TYR A 468 -18.97 4.99 12.92
N ARG A 469 -20.18 5.09 13.51
CA ARG A 469 -20.99 6.31 13.39
C ARG A 469 -20.29 7.52 14.00
N GLU A 470 -19.72 7.38 15.21
CA GLU A 470 -18.94 8.44 15.86
C GLU A 470 -17.74 8.87 15.01
N PHE A 471 -17.03 7.92 14.40
CA PHE A 471 -15.93 8.15 13.48
C PHE A 471 -16.37 8.91 12.22
N ILE A 472 -17.50 8.54 11.61
CA ILE A 472 -18.02 9.25 10.44
C ILE A 472 -18.53 10.65 10.81
N GLN A 473 -19.12 10.83 11.99
CA GLN A 473 -19.62 12.12 12.49
C GLN A 473 -18.50 13.11 12.83
N SER A 474 -17.33 12.64 13.28
CA SER A 474 -16.19 13.52 13.60
C SER A 474 -15.70 14.32 12.39
N ALA A 475 -15.92 13.81 11.17
CA ALA A 475 -15.62 14.48 9.91
C ALA A 475 -16.61 15.60 9.54
N GLY A 476 -17.75 15.70 10.24
CA GLY A 476 -18.86 16.57 9.88
C GLY A 476 -19.66 16.07 8.66
N MET A 477 -20.69 16.82 8.27
CA MET A 477 -21.46 16.53 7.05
C MET A 477 -20.59 16.76 5.79
N PRO A 478 -20.64 15.87 4.79
CA PRO A 478 -19.98 16.14 3.52
C PRO A 478 -20.65 17.33 2.85
N THR A 479 -19.89 18.40 2.58
CA THR A 479 -20.31 19.49 1.71
C THR A 479 -20.28 18.98 0.27
N LEU A 480 -21.43 18.76 -0.33
CA LEU A 480 -21.52 18.62 -1.78
C LEU A 480 -21.12 19.98 -2.37
N ALA A 481 -20.00 20.04 -3.08
CA ALA A 481 -19.72 21.20 -3.90
C ALA A 481 -20.87 21.33 -4.92
N GLU A 482 -21.52 22.49 -4.96
CA GLU A 482 -22.52 22.80 -5.99
C GLU A 482 -21.87 22.57 -7.36
N GLU A 483 -22.48 21.71 -8.18
CA GLU A 483 -22.04 21.43 -9.55
C GLU A 483 -21.86 22.77 -10.30
N LYS A 484 -20.64 23.01 -10.81
CA LYS A 484 -20.35 24.11 -11.73
C LYS A 484 -20.31 23.61 -13.16
#